data_AF-A0A7S2QZ97-F1
#
_entry.id   AF-A0A7S2QZ97-F1
#
_cell.length_a   1.000
_cell.length_b   1.000
_cell.length_c   1.000
_cell.angle_alpha   90.00
_cell.angle_beta   90.00
_cell.angle_gamma   90.00
#
_symmetry.space_group_name_H-M   'P 1'
#
loop_
_entity.id
_entity.type
_entity.pdbx_description
1 polymer ?
#
loop_
_entity_poly.entity_id
_entity_poly.type
_entity_poly.pdbx_seq_one_letter_code
_entity_poly.pdbx_strand_id
1 'polypeptide(L)'
;TCVNEGNDADYSTYVLQDPTCDKNKTEGGCVQRRCNKDLMPTTHEKVCVDDSPAQQCTMAQCEYKCANKTFTNIDSEAYCTHWAYDVVDKECYLFYGCTGEAYDDDYTLYTQSYGERTALI
;
A
#
# COMPACT_ATOMS: atom_id res chain seq x y z
N THR A 1 35.34 -10.14 45.62
CA THR A 1 34.03 -10.33 44.96
C THR A 1 33.89 -9.23 43.93
N CYS A 2 33.86 -9.56 42.64
CA CYS A 2 33.66 -8.58 41.57
C CYS A 2 32.42 -8.96 40.76
N VAL A 3 31.41 -8.09 40.91
CA VAL A 3 30.45 -7.53 39.93
C VAL A 3 30.08 -8.36 38.70
N ASN A 4 28.77 -8.52 38.47
CA ASN A 4 28.14 -8.07 37.23
C ASN A 4 26.63 -7.98 37.41
N GLU A 5 26.10 -6.78 37.17
CA GLU A 5 24.69 -6.42 37.20
C GLU A 5 23.95 -7.21 36.10
N GLY A 6 23.21 -8.23 36.52
CA GLY A 6 22.34 -9.01 35.63
C GLY A 6 21.10 -8.19 35.29
N ASN A 7 21.20 -7.51 34.14
CA ASN A 7 20.16 -6.94 33.29
C ASN A 7 18.70 -7.26 33.70
N ASP A 8 17.93 -6.20 33.94
CA ASP A 8 16.53 -6.22 34.34
C ASP A 8 15.66 -6.98 33.32
N ALA A 9 14.92 -7.96 33.82
CA ALA A 9 14.12 -8.92 33.07
C ALA A 9 12.74 -8.38 32.66
N ASP A 10 12.62 -7.07 32.38
CA ASP A 10 11.32 -6.45 32.08
C ASP A 10 11.34 -5.41 30.94
N TYR A 11 12.15 -5.62 29.90
CA TYR A 11 11.88 -4.98 28.61
C TYR A 11 11.01 -5.89 27.75
N SER A 12 9.74 -5.96 28.15
CA SER A 12 8.65 -6.37 27.27
C SER A 12 8.42 -5.28 26.22
N THR A 13 9.21 -5.26 25.15
CA THR A 13 8.89 -4.46 23.95
C THR A 13 7.91 -5.23 23.06
N TYR A 14 6.70 -5.45 23.57
CA TYR A 14 5.56 -5.72 22.68
C TYR A 14 5.26 -4.42 21.93
N VAL A 15 5.88 -4.21 20.78
CA VAL A 15 5.37 -3.24 19.80
C VAL A 15 4.16 -3.89 19.11
N LEU A 16 3.04 -3.97 19.84
CA LEU A 16 1.74 -4.30 19.30
C LEU A 16 1.17 -3.06 18.63
N GLN A 17 1.42 -2.96 17.33
CA GLN A 17 0.55 -2.45 16.26
C GLN A 17 1.51 -2.13 15.12
N ASP A 18 1.58 -2.99 14.10
CA ASP A 18 2.00 -2.51 12.78
C ASP A 18 0.83 -1.64 12.32
N PRO A 19 0.96 -0.29 12.33
CA PRO A 19 -0.11 0.52 11.80
C PRO A 19 -0.18 0.14 10.33
N THR A 20 -1.33 -0.41 9.91
CA THR A 20 -1.70 -0.40 8.50
C THR A 20 -1.37 0.97 7.95
N CYS A 21 -0.83 1.01 6.74
CA CYS A 21 -0.38 2.21 6.10
C CYS A 21 -1.56 3.17 5.96
N ASP A 22 -1.60 4.18 6.82
CA ASP A 22 -2.62 5.22 6.77
C ASP A 22 -2.15 6.45 5.97
N LYS A 23 -0.90 6.43 5.47
CA LYS A 23 -0.27 7.55 4.76
C LYS A 23 -0.74 7.65 3.33
N ASN A 24 -1.17 8.84 2.94
CA ASN A 24 -1.46 9.16 1.55
C ASN A 24 -0.19 9.57 0.77
N LYS A 25 -0.37 9.98 -0.48
CA LYS A 25 0.73 10.47 -1.34
C LYS A 25 1.45 11.69 -0.77
N THR A 26 0.72 12.65 -0.22
CA THR A 26 1.30 13.90 0.31
C THR A 26 2.14 13.64 1.57
N GLU A 27 1.84 12.56 2.28
CA GLU A 27 2.56 12.09 3.45
C GLU A 27 3.71 11.12 3.11
N GLY A 28 3.93 10.86 1.82
CA GLY A 28 5.02 10.04 1.30
C GLY A 28 4.78 8.53 1.29
N GLY A 29 3.57 8.08 1.64
CA GLY A 29 3.21 6.65 1.67
C GLY A 29 4.04 5.81 2.64
N CYS A 30 3.92 4.50 2.51
CA CYS A 30 4.66 3.51 3.27
C CYS A 30 5.54 2.69 2.34
N VAL A 31 6.85 2.95 2.43
CA VAL A 31 7.86 2.29 1.60
C VAL A 31 7.99 0.82 1.95
N GLN A 32 8.41 0.04 0.95
CA GLN A 32 8.65 -1.40 1.02
C GLN A 32 7.43 -2.23 1.41
N ARG A 33 6.25 -1.77 0.98
CA ARG A 33 4.96 -2.33 1.38
C ARG A 33 3.95 -2.25 0.24
N ARG A 34 3.03 -3.22 0.23
CA ARG A 34 1.78 -3.18 -0.54
C ARG A 34 0.70 -3.97 0.20
N CYS A 35 -0.57 -3.73 -0.13
CA CYS A 35 -1.64 -4.58 0.38
C CYS A 35 -1.42 -6.03 -0.06
N ASN A 36 -1.69 -6.97 0.83
CA ASN A 36 -1.51 -8.38 0.52
C ASN A 36 -2.58 -8.83 -0.49
N LYS A 37 -2.15 -9.02 -1.73
CA LYS A 37 -3.00 -9.41 -2.87
C LYS A 37 -3.58 -10.81 -2.77
N ASP A 38 -2.98 -11.66 -1.93
CA ASP A 38 -3.33 -13.07 -1.77
C ASP A 38 -4.26 -13.30 -0.57
N LEU A 39 -4.53 -12.25 0.24
CA LEU A 39 -5.47 -12.29 1.37
C LEU A 39 -6.82 -11.69 1.00
N MET A 40 -7.90 -12.43 1.27
CA MET A 40 -9.26 -11.91 1.17
C MET A 40 -9.64 -11.12 2.43
N PRO A 41 -10.46 -10.06 2.34
CA PRO A 41 -11.17 -9.56 1.15
C PRO A 41 -10.40 -8.54 0.27
N THR A 42 -9.06 -8.50 0.26
CA THR A 42 -8.30 -7.57 -0.61
C THR A 42 -8.60 -7.85 -2.09
N THR A 43 -9.30 -6.94 -2.74
CA THR A 43 -9.51 -6.97 -4.19
C THR A 43 -8.46 -6.09 -4.85
N HIS A 44 -7.83 -6.55 -5.93
CA HIS A 44 -6.71 -5.83 -6.53
C HIS A 44 -6.66 -5.94 -8.05
N GLU A 45 -5.95 -5.02 -8.69
CA GLU A 45 -5.65 -5.05 -10.12
C GLU A 45 -4.27 -4.45 -10.40
N LYS A 46 -3.46 -5.12 -11.22
CA LYS A 46 -2.21 -4.57 -11.73
C LYS A 46 -2.51 -3.81 -13.03
N VAL A 47 -2.34 -2.49 -13.02
CA VAL A 47 -2.77 -1.61 -14.13
C VAL A 47 -1.61 -1.03 -14.95
N CYS A 48 -0.38 -1.22 -14.49
CA CYS A 48 0.85 -0.87 -15.20
C CYS A 48 1.89 -1.97 -14.97
N VAL A 49 2.69 -2.28 -15.99
CA VAL A 49 3.69 -3.37 -16.00
C VAL A 49 4.94 -2.96 -16.76
N ASP A 50 6.07 -3.59 -16.43
CA ASP A 50 7.39 -3.32 -17.06
C ASP A 50 7.66 -4.15 -18.34
N ASP A 51 6.62 -4.59 -19.05
CA ASP A 51 6.81 -5.32 -20.31
C ASP A 51 7.31 -4.38 -21.44
N SER A 52 6.91 -3.10 -21.41
CA SER A 52 7.35 -2.08 -22.36
C SER A 52 7.12 -0.65 -21.84
N PRO A 53 7.82 0.37 -22.38
CA PRO A 53 7.62 1.77 -21.98
C PRO A 53 6.18 2.28 -22.15
N ALA A 54 5.39 1.67 -23.03
CA ALA A 54 3.99 2.05 -23.25
C ALA A 54 3.03 1.47 -22.19
N GLN A 55 3.45 0.44 -21.46
CA GLN A 55 2.67 -0.23 -20.40
C GLN A 55 3.05 0.23 -18.99
N GLN A 56 4.21 0.90 -18.85
CA GLN A 56 4.61 1.59 -17.64
C GLN A 56 3.71 2.78 -17.35
N CYS A 57 3.63 3.19 -16.09
CA CYS A 57 3.04 4.47 -15.75
C CYS A 57 3.87 5.22 -14.73
N THR A 58 3.68 6.53 -14.66
CA THR A 58 4.22 7.37 -13.59
C THR A 58 3.40 7.19 -12.31
N MET A 59 4.00 7.53 -11.17
CA MET A 59 3.27 7.56 -9.88
C MET A 59 1.98 8.38 -9.93
N ALA A 60 1.98 9.53 -10.60
CA ALA A 60 0.78 10.37 -10.76
C ALA A 60 -0.30 9.71 -11.62
N GLN A 61 0.10 8.94 -12.64
CA GLN A 61 -0.86 8.16 -13.44
C GLN A 61 -1.41 6.97 -12.65
N CYS A 62 -0.62 6.35 -11.77
CA CYS A 62 -1.08 5.29 -10.87
C CYS A 62 -2.17 5.80 -9.92
N GLU A 63 -1.92 6.93 -9.26
CA GLU A 63 -2.91 7.62 -8.40
C GLU A 63 -4.19 7.99 -9.17
N TYR A 64 -4.04 8.60 -10.35
CA TYR A 64 -5.19 8.95 -11.20
C TYR A 64 -6.01 7.73 -11.62
N LYS A 65 -5.34 6.61 -11.94
CA LYS A 65 -6.01 5.34 -12.24
C LYS A 65 -6.78 4.82 -11.02
N CYS A 66 -6.22 4.92 -9.81
CA CYS A 66 -6.94 4.58 -8.57
C CYS A 66 -8.19 5.45 -8.41
N ALA A 67 -8.08 6.77 -8.57
CA ALA A 67 -9.22 7.69 -8.46
C ALA A 67 -10.39 7.35 -9.41
N ASN A 68 -10.08 6.82 -10.59
CA ASN A 68 -11.05 6.41 -11.60
C ASN A 68 -11.46 4.92 -11.51
N LYS A 69 -10.82 4.13 -10.64
CA LYS A 69 -11.08 2.69 -10.55
C LYS A 69 -12.29 2.40 -9.69
N THR A 70 -13.24 1.68 -10.29
CA THR A 70 -14.33 1.02 -9.59
C THR A 70 -14.18 -0.49 -9.79
N PHE A 71 -14.17 -1.24 -8.70
CA PHE A 71 -14.19 -2.70 -8.69
C PHE A 71 -15.65 -3.15 -8.79
N THR A 72 -15.96 -3.94 -9.82
CA THR A 72 -17.33 -4.39 -10.13
C THR A 72 -17.59 -5.85 -9.79
N ASN A 73 -16.55 -6.62 -9.47
CA ASN A 73 -16.65 -8.06 -9.17
C ASN A 73 -16.88 -8.33 -7.68
N ILE A 74 -17.61 -7.45 -7.03
CA ILE A 74 -17.94 -7.47 -5.60
C ILE A 74 -19.41 -7.07 -5.43
N ASP A 75 -20.02 -7.37 -4.29
CA ASP A 75 -21.48 -7.25 -4.09
C ASP A 75 -22.04 -5.82 -4.17
N SER A 76 -21.19 -4.80 -4.29
CA SER A 76 -21.54 -3.38 -4.44
C SER A 76 -20.41 -2.63 -5.16
N GLU A 77 -20.67 -1.49 -5.81
CA GLU A 77 -19.59 -0.65 -6.34
C GLU A 77 -18.59 -0.30 -5.24
N ALA A 78 -17.31 -0.64 -5.45
CA ALA A 78 -16.27 -0.15 -4.58
C ALA A 78 -15.18 0.58 -5.32
N TYR A 79 -14.86 1.75 -4.81
CA TYR A 79 -13.79 2.57 -5.31
C TYR A 79 -12.46 2.10 -4.74
N CYS A 80 -11.40 2.29 -5.51
CA CYS A 80 -10.04 2.06 -5.04
C CYS A 80 -9.77 2.86 -3.76
N THR A 81 -9.26 2.18 -2.73
CA THR A 81 -8.92 2.79 -1.43
C THR A 81 -7.43 2.83 -1.17
N HIS A 82 -6.65 2.01 -1.87
CA HIS A 82 -5.19 2.03 -1.79
C HIS A 82 -4.58 1.79 -3.16
N TRP A 83 -3.38 2.28 -3.37
CA TRP A 83 -2.58 1.95 -4.54
C TRP A 83 -1.12 1.79 -4.12
N ALA A 84 -0.41 0.91 -4.82
CA ALA A 84 1.01 0.72 -4.62
C ALA A 84 1.75 0.97 -5.93
N TYR A 85 2.83 1.74 -5.86
CA TYR A 85 3.64 2.08 -7.02
C TYR A 85 5.07 1.60 -6.83
N ASP A 86 5.59 0.96 -7.86
CA ASP A 86 6.97 0.55 -7.97
C ASP A 86 7.79 1.64 -8.67
N VAL A 87 8.80 2.19 -7.99
CA VAL A 87 9.61 3.29 -8.54
C VAL A 87 10.65 2.78 -9.55
N VAL A 88 11.08 1.53 -9.42
CA VAL A 88 12.11 0.91 -10.25
C VAL A 88 11.49 0.43 -11.57
N ASP A 89 10.47 -0.42 -11.47
CA ASP A 89 9.84 -1.09 -12.61
C ASP A 89 8.63 -0.30 -13.16
N LYS A 90 8.24 0.79 -12.48
CA LYS A 90 7.12 1.68 -12.89
C LYS A 90 5.78 0.95 -13.02
N GLU A 91 5.59 -0.01 -12.13
CA GLU A 91 4.39 -0.81 -12.02
C GLU A 91 3.40 -0.20 -11.03
N CYS A 92 2.15 -0.60 -11.16
CA CYS A 92 1.07 -0.03 -10.34
C CYS A 92 0.04 -1.10 -10.01
N TYR A 93 -0.21 -1.27 -8.72
CA TYR A 93 -1.35 -2.01 -8.21
C TYR A 93 -2.40 -1.07 -7.62
N LEU A 94 -3.66 -1.36 -7.91
CA LEU A 94 -4.82 -0.72 -7.32
C LEU A 94 -5.52 -1.71 -6.40
N PHE A 95 -6.03 -1.25 -5.27
CA PHE A 95 -6.68 -2.09 -4.28
C PHE A 95 -8.01 -1.50 -3.80
N TYR A 96 -8.97 -2.40 -3.53
CA TYR A 96 -10.10 -2.13 -2.67
C TYR A 96 -9.96 -2.93 -1.39
N GLY A 97 -9.93 -2.20 -0.27
CA GLY A 97 -9.52 -2.72 1.03
C GLY A 97 -8.02 -3.01 1.09
N CYS A 98 -7.54 -3.35 2.29
CA CYS A 98 -6.16 -3.74 2.53
C CYS A 98 -6.13 -4.72 3.70
N THR A 99 -6.38 -6.00 3.42
CA THR A 99 -6.36 -7.04 4.47
C THR A 99 -4.95 -7.53 4.65
N GLY A 100 -4.28 -6.96 5.64
CA GLY A 100 -2.86 -7.18 5.86
C GLY A 100 -2.00 -6.55 4.77
N GLU A 101 -0.73 -6.40 5.09
CA GLU A 101 0.28 -5.88 4.20
C GLU A 101 1.29 -6.98 3.89
N ALA A 102 1.85 -6.93 2.70
CA ALA A 102 3.00 -7.72 2.31
C ALA A 102 4.19 -6.78 2.17
N TYR A 103 5.33 -7.22 2.71
CA TYR A 103 6.60 -6.61 2.38
C TYR A 103 6.90 -6.86 0.90
N ASP A 104 7.37 -5.81 0.23
CA ASP A 104 7.81 -5.86 -1.16
C ASP A 104 8.81 -4.72 -1.35
N ASP A 105 10.04 -4.98 -1.75
CA ASP A 105 11.16 -4.06 -1.66
C ASP A 105 11.05 -2.83 -2.56
N ASP A 106 10.31 -2.94 -3.66
CA ASP A 106 10.23 -1.92 -4.69
C ASP A 106 8.94 -1.08 -4.63
N TYR A 107 7.92 -1.56 -3.91
CA TYR A 107 6.63 -0.88 -3.81
C TYR A 107 6.55 0.09 -2.64
N THR A 108 5.90 1.23 -2.89
CA THR A 108 5.39 2.13 -1.86
C THR A 108 3.87 2.10 -1.88
N LEU A 109 3.25 1.83 -0.72
CA LEU A 109 1.81 1.81 -0.53
C LEU A 109 1.28 3.20 -0.14
N TYR A 110 0.12 3.56 -0.69
CA TYR A 110 -0.56 4.83 -0.40
C TYR A 110 -2.04 4.59 -0.15
N THR A 111 -2.62 5.32 0.80
CA THR A 111 -4.07 5.44 0.94
C THR A 111 -4.64 6.41 -0.10
N GLN A 112 -5.91 6.18 -0.45
CA GLN A 112 -6.70 7.04 -1.32
C GLN A 112 -8.06 7.31 -0.65
N SER A 113 -8.23 8.51 -0.13
CA SER A 113 -9.50 8.96 0.43
C SER A 113 -10.50 9.43 -0.65
N TYR A 114 -11.77 9.55 -0.26
CA TYR A 114 -12.81 10.12 -1.12
C TYR A 114 -12.49 11.55 -1.58
N GLY A 115 -11.94 12.38 -0.68
CA GLY A 115 -11.57 13.77 -0.99
C GLY A 115 -10.47 13.85 -2.04
N GLU A 116 -9.43 13.02 -1.89
CA GLU A 116 -8.33 12.98 -2.86
C GLU A 116 -8.78 12.43 -4.21
N ARG A 117 -9.63 11.39 -4.18
CA ARG A 117 -10.21 10.84 -5.41
C ARG A 117 -11.00 11.92 -6.17
N THR A 118 -11.90 12.62 -5.49
CA THR A 118 -12.76 13.63 -6.11
C THR A 118 -11.99 14.85 -6.61
N ALA A 119 -10.82 15.15 -6.05
CA ALA A 119 -9.94 16.20 -6.54
C ALA A 119 -9.23 15.86 -7.86
N LEU A 120 -9.22 14.59 -8.27
CA LEU A 120 -8.51 14.10 -9.46
C LEU A 120 -9.44 13.76 -10.64
N ILE A 121 -10.76 13.80 -10.46
CA ILE A 121 -11.77 13.41 -11.46
C ILE A 121 -12.63 14.58 -11.93
#